data_AF-A0A2W4MMC0-F1
#
_entry.id   AF-A0A2W4MMC0-F1
#
_cell.length_a   1.000
_cell.length_b   1.000
_cell.length_c   1.000
_cell.angle_alpha   90.00
_cell.angle_beta   90.00
_cell.angle_gamma   90.00
#
_symmetry.space_group_name_H-M   'P 1'
#
loop_
_entity.id
_entity.type
_entity.pdbx_description
1 polymer ?
#
loop_
_entity_poly.entity_id
_entity_poly.type
_entity_poly.pdbx_seq_one_letter_code
_entity_poly.pdbx_strand_id
1 'polypeptide(L)'
;EHREVQVADHLAHLPIPVLGLYGAEDPLIDSSTVDEAQNRNDHGQWLLYAGAKHSFCDPDSDDYDAGAAADAMARIKAFFAATLPPAEVQDLG
;
A
#
# COMPACT_ATOMS: atom_id res chain seq x y z
N GLU A 1 -4.61 9.18 18.34
CA GLU A 1 -5.52 9.98 17.50
C GLU A 1 -6.92 9.37 17.56
N HIS A 2 -7.90 10.09 18.11
CA HIS A 2 -9.32 9.73 17.96
C HIS A 2 -9.78 10.20 16.58
N ARG A 3 -9.58 9.39 15.54
CA ARG A 3 -10.33 9.57 14.30
C ARG A 3 -11.75 9.10 14.58
N GLU A 4 -12.73 10.00 14.46
CA GLU A 4 -14.17 9.71 14.66
C GLU A 4 -14.71 8.63 13.70
N VAL A 5 -13.94 8.29 12.66
CA VAL A 5 -14.29 7.31 11.64
C VAL A 5 -13.15 6.30 11.48
N GLN A 6 -13.47 5.02 11.64
CA GLN A 6 -12.57 3.92 11.31
C GLN A 6 -12.56 3.76 9.79
N VAL A 7 -11.43 4.10 9.15
CA VAL A 7 -11.26 3.99 7.68
C VAL A 7 -11.57 2.58 7.19
N ALA A 8 -11.27 1.55 8.01
CA ALA A 8 -11.57 0.15 7.75
C ALA A 8 -13.06 -0.12 7.44
N ASP A 9 -13.99 0.65 8.02
CA ASP A 9 -15.43 0.46 7.84
C ASP A 9 -15.93 1.02 6.50
N HIS A 10 -15.10 1.77 5.78
CA HIS A 10 -15.44 2.37 4.49
C HIS A 10 -14.74 1.71 3.30
N LEU A 11 -13.88 0.70 3.53
CA LEU A 11 -13.10 0.05 2.48
C LEU A 11 -13.98 -0.55 1.36
N ALA A 12 -15.15 -1.10 1.71
CA ALA A 12 -16.10 -1.68 0.77
C ALA A 12 -16.74 -0.63 -0.17
N HIS A 13 -16.66 0.64 0.17
CA HIS A 13 -17.27 1.73 -0.60
C HIS A 13 -16.28 2.41 -1.57
N LEU A 14 -15.02 1.98 -1.61
CA LEU A 14 -14.02 2.57 -2.50
C LEU A 14 -14.26 2.08 -3.94
N PRO A 15 -14.69 2.96 -4.87
CA PRO A 15 -15.01 2.55 -6.25
C PRO A 15 -13.75 2.50 -7.14
N ILE A 16 -12.57 2.46 -6.52
CA ILE A 16 -11.27 2.57 -7.19
C ILE A 16 -10.35 1.43 -6.74
N PRO A 17 -9.43 0.97 -7.60
CA PRO A 17 -8.40 0.04 -7.20
C PRO A 17 -7.54 0.62 -6.07
N VAL A 18 -7.16 -0.21 -5.10
CA VAL A 18 -6.27 0.18 -3.98
C VAL A 18 -5.12 -0.81 -3.88
N LEU A 19 -3.91 -0.30 -3.68
CA LEU A 19 -2.74 -1.09 -3.31
C LEU A 19 -2.24 -0.65 -1.93
N GLY A 20 -2.26 -1.57 -0.97
CA GLY A 20 -1.74 -1.38 0.37
C GLY A 20 -0.47 -2.23 0.59
N LEU A 21 0.59 -1.62 1.09
CA LEU A 21 1.91 -2.25 1.31
C LEU A 21 2.29 -2.03 2.77
N TYR A 22 2.46 -3.11 3.52
CA TYR A 22 2.63 -3.08 4.98
C TYR A 22 3.83 -3.92 5.41
N GLY A 23 4.57 -3.44 6.41
CA GLY A 23 5.60 -4.25 7.09
C GLY A 23 4.95 -5.19 8.10
N ALA A 24 5.32 -6.47 8.11
CA ALA A 24 4.78 -7.44 9.06
C ALA A 24 5.31 -7.26 10.49
N GLU A 25 6.43 -6.54 10.66
CA GLU A 25 7.05 -6.21 11.95
C GLU A 25 6.75 -4.76 12.37
N ASP A 26 5.79 -4.10 11.71
CA ASP A 26 5.36 -2.76 12.06
C ASP A 26 4.63 -2.76 13.42
N PRO A 27 5.18 -2.12 14.47
CA PRO A 27 4.53 -2.10 15.79
C PRO A 27 3.29 -1.22 15.84
N LEU A 28 3.04 -0.40 14.81
CA LEU A 28 1.92 0.52 14.73
C LEU A 28 0.70 -0.11 14.05
N ILE A 29 0.87 -1.25 13.36
CA ILE A 29 -0.16 -1.89 12.56
C ILE A 29 -0.23 -3.36 12.93
N ASP A 30 -1.37 -3.78 13.49
CA ASP A 30 -1.62 -5.20 13.71
C ASP A 30 -1.83 -5.90 12.35
N SER A 31 -0.94 -6.83 12.02
CA SER A 31 -0.99 -7.62 10.78
C SER A 31 -2.35 -8.27 10.51
N SER A 32 -3.12 -8.66 11.54
CA SER A 32 -4.44 -9.26 11.35
C SER A 32 -5.44 -8.28 10.73
N THR A 33 -5.25 -6.97 10.92
CA THR A 33 -6.11 -5.93 10.35
C THR A 33 -5.88 -5.75 8.85
N VAL A 34 -4.72 -6.18 8.32
CA VAL A 34 -4.42 -6.15 6.88
C VAL A 34 -5.17 -7.26 6.15
N ASP A 35 -5.27 -8.45 6.74
CA ASP A 35 -6.11 -9.53 6.23
C ASP A 35 -7.59 -9.14 6.23
N GLU A 36 -8.05 -8.45 7.27
CA GLU A 36 -9.40 -7.89 7.32
C GLU A 36 -9.64 -6.86 6.21
N ALA A 37 -8.67 -6.00 5.90
CA ALA A 37 -8.77 -5.04 4.82
C ALA A 37 -8.94 -5.73 3.45
N GLN A 38 -8.24 -6.85 3.23
CA GLN A 38 -8.40 -7.67 2.03
C GLN A 38 -9.81 -8.24 1.90
N ASN A 39 -10.42 -8.69 3.00
CA ASN A 39 -11.78 -9.26 3.00
C ASN A 39 -12.88 -8.20 2.83
N ARG A 40 -12.58 -6.93 3.16
CA ARG A 40 -13.55 -5.81 3.10
C ARG A 40 -13.48 -5.02 1.79
N ASN A 41 -12.50 -5.28 0.94
CA ASN A 41 -12.34 -4.58 -0.34
C ASN A 41 -11.85 -5.54 -1.42
N ASP A 42 -12.79 -6.12 -2.16
CA ASP A 42 -12.53 -7.03 -3.29
C ASP A 42 -11.74 -6.38 -4.44
N HIS A 43 -11.67 -5.05 -4.49
CA HIS A 43 -10.90 -4.29 -5.48
C HIS A 43 -9.51 -3.88 -4.96
N GLY A 44 -9.20 -4.17 -3.70
CA GLY A 44 -7.95 -3.87 -3.04
C GLY A 44 -6.97 -5.04 -3.11
N GLN A 45 -5.69 -4.71 -3.20
CA GLN A 45 -4.58 -5.64 -2.97
C GLN A 45 -3.85 -5.17 -1.72
N TRP A 46 -3.79 -6.01 -0.69
CA TRP A 46 -3.17 -5.68 0.59
C TRP A 46 -2.04 -6.67 0.87
N LEU A 47 -0.82 -6.18 1.02
CA LEU A 47 0.38 -7.00 1.08
C LEU A 47 1.15 -6.77 2.38
N LEU A 48 1.57 -7.86 3.02
CA LEU A 48 2.44 -7.87 4.19
C LEU A 48 3.84 -8.36 3.80
N TYR A 49 4.85 -7.56 4.13
CA TYR A 49 6.26 -7.87 3.91
C TYR A 49 6.87 -8.46 5.18
N ALA A 50 7.14 -9.76 5.15
CA ALA A 50 7.84 -10.44 6.25
C ALA A 50 9.22 -9.82 6.48
N GLY A 51 9.57 -9.53 7.74
CA GLY A 51 10.84 -8.89 8.11
C GLY A 51 10.86 -7.36 7.98
N ALA A 52 9.89 -6.76 7.30
CA ALA A 52 9.83 -5.32 7.11
C ALA A 52 9.07 -4.64 8.25
N LYS A 53 9.55 -3.45 8.66
CA LYS A 53 8.93 -2.59 9.69
C LYS A 53 8.18 -1.43 9.06
N HIS A 54 7.72 -0.46 9.88
CA HIS A 54 6.85 0.64 9.45
C HIS A 54 7.38 1.42 8.23
N SER A 55 8.59 1.94 8.32
CA SER A 55 9.18 2.84 7.31
C SER A 55 10.10 2.12 6.33
N PHE A 56 9.81 0.85 5.99
CA PHE A 56 10.72 0.03 5.19
C PHE A 56 11.04 0.58 3.79
N CYS A 57 10.20 1.47 3.26
CA CYS A 57 10.41 2.14 1.97
C CYS A 57 11.22 3.44 2.06
N ASP A 58 11.46 3.98 3.26
CA ASP A 58 12.15 5.25 3.45
C ASP A 58 13.66 5.02 3.58
N PRO A 59 14.49 5.42 2.59
CA PRO A 59 15.93 5.17 2.60
C PRO A 59 16.68 5.92 3.71
N ASP A 60 16.07 6.93 4.33
CA ASP A 60 16.66 7.70 5.42
C ASP A 60 16.25 7.15 6.81
N SER A 61 15.40 6.12 6.85
CA SER A 61 14.94 5.48 8.08
C SER A 61 15.87 4.35 8.53
N ASP A 62 16.04 4.19 9.84
CA ASP A 62 16.70 3.01 10.43
C ASP A 62 15.95 1.69 10.13
N ASP A 63 14.68 1.78 9.75
CA ASP A 63 13.82 0.65 9.41
C ASP A 63 13.83 0.32 7.92
N TYR A 64 14.66 0.99 7.11
CA TYR A 64 14.77 0.75 5.67
C TYR A 64 15.14 -0.70 5.35
N ASP A 65 14.34 -1.33 4.50
CA ASP A 65 14.64 -2.65 3.94
C ASP A 65 14.71 -2.53 2.42
N ALA A 66 15.93 -2.58 1.87
CA ALA A 66 16.16 -2.42 0.44
C ALA A 66 15.45 -3.49 -0.42
N GLY A 67 15.30 -4.71 0.09
CA GLY A 67 14.65 -5.81 -0.62
C GLY A 67 13.14 -5.61 -0.70
N ALA A 68 12.53 -5.33 0.46
CA ALA A 68 11.10 -5.03 0.55
C ALA A 68 10.76 -3.75 -0.22
N ALA A 69 11.57 -2.69 -0.11
CA ALA A 69 11.37 -1.42 -0.82
C ALA A 69 11.46 -1.59 -2.35
N ALA A 70 12.42 -2.38 -2.84
CA ALA A 70 12.56 -2.63 -4.27
C ALA A 70 11.36 -3.39 -4.86
N ASP A 71 10.89 -4.43 -4.14
CA ASP A 71 9.68 -5.17 -4.54
C ASP A 71 8.42 -4.29 -4.45
N ALA A 72 8.25 -3.55 -3.35
CA ALA A 72 7.17 -2.58 -3.18
C ALA A 72 7.11 -1.59 -4.34
N MET A 73 8.25 -1.00 -4.73
CA MET A 73 8.33 -0.08 -5.86
C MET A 73 8.01 -0.77 -7.20
N ALA A 74 8.42 -2.02 -7.40
CA ALA A 74 8.06 -2.79 -8.59
C ALA A 74 6.53 -3.00 -8.67
N ARG A 75 5.88 -3.31 -7.54
CA ARG A 75 4.42 -3.47 -7.45
C ARG A 75 3.67 -2.17 -7.68
N ILE A 76 4.15 -1.05 -7.13
CA ILE A 76 3.58 0.28 -7.37
C ILE A 76 3.56 0.58 -8.87
N LYS A 77 4.69 0.38 -9.56
CA LYS A 77 4.78 0.58 -11.01
C LYS A 77 3.82 -0.33 -11.77
N ALA A 78 3.77 -1.62 -11.43
CA ALA A 78 2.88 -2.58 -12.08
C ALA A 78 1.39 -2.23 -11.86
N PHE A 79 1.03 -1.82 -10.63
CA PHE A 79 -0.31 -1.40 -10.28
C PHE A 79 -0.74 -0.17 -11.08
N PHE A 80 0.08 0.87 -11.13
CA PHE A 80 -0.25 2.06 -11.92
C PHE A 80 -0.31 1.78 -13.42
N ALA A 81 0.60 0.97 -13.97
CA ALA A 81 0.53 0.57 -15.38
C ALA A 81 -0.77 -0.19 -15.73
N ALA A 82 -1.33 -0.94 -14.78
CA ALA A 82 -2.57 -1.69 -14.98
C ALA A 82 -3.85 -0.86 -14.74
N THR A 83 -3.76 0.23 -13.97
CA THR A 83 -4.95 0.94 -13.47
C THR A 83 -5.11 2.36 -14.00
N LEU A 84 -4.02 3.00 -14.41
CA LEU A 84 -4.07 4.33 -15.02
C LEU A 84 -4.33 4.24 -16.53
N PRO A 85 -5.06 5.20 -17.10
CA PRO A 85 -5.09 5.34 -18.55
C PRO A 85 -3.68 5.61 -19.11
N PRO A 86 -3.42 5.28 -20.39
CA PRO A 86 -2.17 5.64 -21.04
C PRO A 86 -1.88 7.13 -20.87
N ALA A 87 -0.66 7.47 -20.48
CA ALA A 87 -0.26 8.86 -20.34
C ALA A 87 -0.33 9.57 -21.69
N GLU A 88 -1.06 10.68 -21.75
CA GLU A 88 -0.99 11.59 -22.89
C GLU A 88 0.28 12.43 -22.76
N VAL A 89 1.28 12.14 -23.60
CA VAL A 89 2.48 12.99 -23.70
C VAL A 89 2.11 14.21 -24.52
N GLN A 90 1.96 15.36 -23.86
CA GLN A 90 1.86 16.65 -24.53
C GLN A 90 3.24 17.29 -24.65
N ASP A 91 3.70 17.47 -25.88
CA ASP A 91 4.85 18.29 -26.20
C ASP A 91 4.43 19.78 -26.11
N LEU A 92 5.05 20.53 -25.20
CA LEU A 92 4.74 21.94 -24.96
C LEU A 92 5.62 22.90 -25.80
N GLY A 93 6.51 22.37 -26.64
CA GLY A 93 7.44 23.16 -27.47
C GLY A 93 8.72 23.58 -26.75
#